data_AF-A0A0B0EI10-F1
#
_entry.id   AF-A0A0B0EI10-F1
#
_cell.length_a   1.000
_cell.length_b   1.000
_cell.length_c   1.000
_cell.angle_alpha   90.00
_cell.angle_beta   90.00
_cell.angle_gamma   90.00
#
_symmetry.space_group_name_H-M   'P 1'
#
loop_
_entity.id
_entity.type
_entity.pdbx_description
1 polymer ?
#
loop_
_entity_poly.entity_id
_entity_poly.type
_entity_poly.pdbx_seq_one_letter_code
_entity_poly.pdbx_strand_id
1 'polypeptide(L)'
;MWPSSDTGSSGILGSSIPINELIKEVKELNRTGDNWVCGYITVQHKKGGDLTIKCTGWNFSTPKPGTVICQARQETNLDHDWPDQFAIQVIETGKDFVKIRIRRIDKCADESPGWAQYLRVDIMVNDWSAKKNSD
;
A
#
# COMPACT_ATOMS: atom_id res chain seq x y z
N MET A 1 46.84 -11.46 -4.95
CA MET A 1 45.95 -10.44 -4.35
C MET A 1 45.90 -9.26 -5.30
N TRP A 2 44.81 -9.14 -6.06
CA TRP A 2 44.53 -7.95 -6.89
C TRP A 2 43.80 -6.92 -6.02
N PRO A 3 44.00 -5.60 -6.25
CA PRO A 3 43.20 -4.61 -5.55
C PRO A 3 41.79 -4.56 -6.13
N SER A 4 40.78 -4.67 -5.26
CA SER A 4 39.37 -4.44 -5.57
C SER A 4 39.17 -2.97 -5.94
N SER A 5 38.59 -2.71 -7.11
CA SER A 5 38.06 -1.40 -7.48
C SER A 5 36.55 -1.38 -7.19
N ASP A 6 36.18 -1.38 -5.91
CA ASP A 6 34.82 -1.05 -5.49
C ASP A 6 34.64 0.47 -5.57
N THR A 7 34.33 0.97 -6.77
CA THR A 7 33.63 2.23 -6.88
C THR A 7 32.23 2.02 -6.32
N GLY A 8 32.06 2.38 -5.05
CA GLY A 8 30.77 2.44 -4.39
C GLY A 8 29.78 3.16 -5.30
N SER A 9 28.75 2.43 -5.71
CA SER A 9 27.60 3.04 -6.39
C SER A 9 27.05 4.08 -5.45
N SER A 10 27.25 5.36 -5.78
CA SER A 10 26.55 6.46 -5.15
C SER A 10 25.07 6.16 -5.31
N GLY A 11 24.46 5.67 -4.21
CA GLY A 11 23.03 5.50 -4.11
C GLY A 11 22.42 6.81 -4.53
N ILE A 12 21.77 6.80 -5.69
CA ILE A 12 20.97 7.90 -6.15
C ILE A 12 19.90 8.04 -5.07
N LEU A 13 20.09 9.00 -4.17
CA LEU A 13 19.01 9.59 -3.39
C LEU A 13 18.06 10.10 -4.46
N GLY A 14 17.08 9.27 -4.80
CA GLY A 14 16.03 9.61 -5.74
C GLY A 14 15.38 10.88 -5.25
N SER A 15 15.70 11.97 -5.94
CA SER A 15 14.95 13.21 -5.90
C SER A 15 13.48 12.85 -5.95
N SER A 16 12.74 13.33 -4.95
CA SER A 16 11.32 13.11 -4.76
C SER A 16 10.57 13.59 -6.00
N ILE A 17 10.31 12.67 -6.93
CA ILE A 17 9.34 12.87 -8.01
C ILE A 17 8.00 13.05 -7.32
N PRO A 18 7.22 14.11 -7.59
CA PRO A 18 5.84 14.16 -7.17
C PRO A 18 5.11 13.08 -7.97
N ILE A 19 5.05 11.88 -7.41
CA ILE A 19 4.19 10.81 -7.90
C ILE A 19 2.79 11.40 -7.81
N ASN A 20 2.09 11.52 -8.94
CA ASN A 20 0.67 11.84 -8.96
C ASN A 20 -0.04 10.90 -7.98
N GLU A 21 -0.31 11.38 -6.77
CA GLU A 21 -0.92 10.62 -5.70
C GLU A 21 -2.32 10.25 -6.16
N LEU A 22 -2.59 8.95 -6.29
CA LEU A 22 -3.92 8.49 -6.66
C LEU A 22 -4.80 8.52 -5.42
N ILE A 23 -5.92 9.24 -5.48
CA ILE A 23 -6.91 9.24 -4.39
C ILE A 23 -7.97 8.20 -4.71
N LYS A 24 -8.28 7.34 -3.74
CA LYS A 24 -9.32 6.31 -3.83
C LYS A 24 -10.16 6.29 -2.58
N GLU A 25 -11.47 6.45 -2.75
CA GLU A 25 -12.42 6.19 -1.68
C GLU A 25 -12.55 4.68 -1.45
N VAL A 26 -12.49 4.29 -0.19
CA VAL A 26 -12.57 2.90 0.25
C VAL A 26 -14.02 2.45 0.27
N LYS A 27 -14.27 1.30 -0.34
CA LYS A 27 -15.55 0.62 -0.19
C LYS A 27 -15.57 -0.12 1.14
N GLU A 28 -16.32 0.39 2.12
CA GLU A 28 -16.47 -0.25 3.43
C GLU A 28 -17.11 -1.63 3.25
N LEU A 29 -16.50 -2.66 3.84
CA LEU A 29 -17.01 -4.02 3.84
C LEU A 29 -17.80 -4.30 5.09
N ASN A 30 -17.23 -3.96 6.25
CA ASN A 30 -17.79 -4.21 7.57
C ASN A 30 -17.04 -3.39 8.63
N ARG A 31 -17.70 -3.18 9.77
CA ARG A 31 -17.05 -2.89 11.06
C ARG A 31 -17.19 -4.11 11.95
N THR A 32 -16.09 -4.65 12.47
CA THR A 32 -16.12 -5.91 13.23
C THR A 32 -15.48 -5.72 14.60
N GLY A 33 -16.24 -5.92 15.68
CA GLY A 33 -15.79 -5.53 17.02
C GLY A 33 -15.71 -4.00 17.18
N ASP A 34 -15.38 -3.53 18.38
CA ASP A 34 -15.55 -2.11 18.72
C ASP A 34 -14.58 -1.17 17.99
N ASN A 35 -13.45 -1.66 17.48
CA ASN A 35 -12.37 -0.81 16.96
C ASN A 35 -11.87 -1.20 15.56
N TRP A 36 -12.40 -2.23 14.90
CA TRP A 36 -11.92 -2.59 13.56
C TRP A 36 -12.84 -2.08 12.45
N VAL A 37 -12.23 -1.44 11.46
CA VAL A 37 -12.89 -1.05 10.21
C VAL A 37 -12.20 -1.72 9.03
N CYS A 38 -13.01 -2.28 8.15
CA CYS A 38 -12.56 -3.07 7.01
C CYS A 38 -13.13 -2.48 5.73
N GLY A 39 -12.31 -2.38 4.69
CA GLY A 39 -12.76 -1.99 3.37
C GLY A 39 -11.77 -2.40 2.30
N TYR A 40 -12.02 -1.99 1.06
CA TYR A 40 -11.11 -2.25 -0.03
C TYR A 40 -11.09 -1.15 -1.08
N ILE A 41 -10.02 -1.13 -1.86
CA ILE A 41 -9.91 -0.38 -3.11
C ILE A 41 -9.58 -1.34 -4.25
N THR A 42 -9.99 -0.98 -5.46
CA THR A 42 -9.52 -1.61 -6.69
C THR A 42 -8.62 -0.63 -7.44
N VAL A 43 -7.47 -1.10 -7.90
CA VAL A 43 -6.46 -0.28 -8.56
C VAL A 43 -5.74 -1.03 -9.67
N GLN A 44 -5.32 -0.30 -10.69
CA GLN A 44 -4.41 -0.75 -11.72
C GLN A 44 -3.32 0.32 -11.90
N HIS A 45 -2.11 -0.10 -12.23
CA HIS A 45 -1.05 0.82 -12.64
C HIS A 45 -0.71 0.61 -14.11
N LYS A 46 -0.91 1.61 -14.96
CA LYS A 46 -0.57 1.53 -16.40
C LYS A 46 0.87 1.92 -16.70
N LYS A 47 1.66 2.20 -15.66
CA LYS A 47 3.07 2.61 -15.73
C LYS A 47 3.90 1.66 -14.87
N GLY A 48 5.18 1.51 -15.17
CA GLY A 48 6.13 0.81 -14.30
C GLY A 48 6.43 1.62 -13.03
N GLY A 49 6.96 0.93 -12.02
CA GLY A 49 7.38 1.54 -10.75
C GLY A 49 6.32 1.52 -9.64
N ASP A 50 6.57 2.34 -8.61
CA ASP A 50 5.77 2.40 -7.40
C ASP A 50 4.50 3.22 -7.59
N LEU A 51 3.35 2.69 -7.15
CA LEU A 51 2.10 3.43 -7.10
C LEU A 51 1.79 3.87 -5.67
N THR A 52 1.75 5.19 -5.44
CA THR A 52 1.30 5.77 -4.17
C THR A 52 -0.20 6.08 -4.23
N ILE A 53 -0.94 5.62 -3.23
CA ILE A 53 -2.39 5.76 -3.14
C ILE A 53 -2.77 6.32 -1.79
N LYS A 54 -3.58 7.38 -1.78
CA LYS A 54 -4.27 7.88 -0.60
C LYS A 54 -5.67 7.27 -0.55
N CYS A 55 -5.86 6.33 0.35
CA CYS A 55 -7.14 5.65 0.59
C CYS A 55 -7.95 6.50 1.57
N THR A 56 -9.13 6.97 1.17
CA THR A 56 -10.00 7.89 1.94
C THR A 56 -11.35 7.24 2.23
N GLY A 57 -12.24 7.96 2.93
CA GLY A 57 -13.60 7.47 3.22
C GLY A 57 -13.75 6.92 4.64
N TRP A 58 -12.76 7.16 5.50
CA TRP A 58 -12.82 6.81 6.91
C TRP A 58 -12.94 8.05 7.79
N ASN A 59 -13.23 7.81 9.07
CA ASN A 59 -13.19 8.83 10.11
C ASN A 59 -12.74 8.15 11.41
N PHE A 60 -11.44 7.91 11.50
CA PHE A 60 -10.81 7.29 12.67
C PHE A 60 -10.86 8.21 13.88
N SER A 61 -10.86 7.62 15.07
CA SER A 61 -10.76 8.31 16.35
C SER A 61 -9.43 9.07 16.52
N THR A 62 -8.37 8.61 15.85
CA THR A 62 -7.00 9.14 15.91
C THR A 62 -6.35 9.16 14.52
N PRO A 63 -5.47 10.13 14.20
CA PRO A 63 -4.70 10.10 12.95
C PRO A 63 -3.62 8.98 12.94
N LYS A 64 -3.38 8.32 14.07
CA LYS A 64 -2.41 7.23 14.23
C LYS A 64 -3.13 5.99 14.76
N PRO A 65 -3.84 5.24 13.91
CA PRO A 65 -4.48 3.99 14.32
C PRO A 65 -3.43 2.99 14.81
N GLY A 66 -3.83 2.09 15.73
CA GLY A 66 -2.89 1.15 16.36
C GLY A 66 -2.31 0.12 15.39
N THR A 67 -3.08 -0.30 14.40
CA THR A 67 -2.63 -1.28 13.39
C THR A 67 -3.32 -1.03 12.05
N VAL A 68 -2.57 -1.17 10.96
CA VAL A 68 -3.08 -1.15 9.59
C VAL A 68 -2.53 -2.38 8.87
N ILE A 69 -3.42 -3.20 8.34
CA ILE A 69 -3.09 -4.39 7.54
C ILE A 69 -3.61 -4.14 6.14
N CYS A 70 -2.74 -4.31 5.15
CA CYS A 70 -3.09 -4.23 3.74
C CYS A 70 -2.71 -5.53 3.05
N GLN A 71 -3.66 -6.12 2.33
CA GLN A 71 -3.44 -7.36 1.59
C GLN A 71 -3.87 -7.17 0.13
N ALA A 72 -2.94 -7.41 -0.79
CA ALA A 72 -3.25 -7.49 -2.20
C ALA A 72 -3.84 -8.85 -2.53
N ARG A 73 -4.81 -8.85 -3.45
CA ARG A 73 -5.25 -10.02 -4.18
C ARG A 73 -5.67 -9.62 -5.59
N GLN A 74 -5.81 -10.61 -6.46
CA GLN A 74 -6.43 -10.41 -7.76
C GLN A 74 -7.84 -9.84 -7.56
N GLU A 75 -8.28 -8.95 -8.45
CA GLU A 75 -9.57 -8.24 -8.31
C GLU A 75 -10.74 -9.22 -8.11
N THR A 76 -10.77 -10.25 -8.96
CA THR A 76 -11.63 -11.41 -8.82
C THR A 76 -11.01 -12.36 -7.79
N ASN A 77 -11.80 -12.88 -6.86
CA ASN A 77 -11.33 -13.88 -5.89
C ASN A 77 -11.16 -15.25 -6.55
N LEU A 78 -10.28 -15.31 -7.53
CA LEU A 78 -9.97 -16.44 -8.39
C LEU A 78 -8.47 -16.34 -8.67
N ASP A 79 -7.76 -17.46 -8.58
CA ASP A 79 -6.36 -17.53 -8.95
C ASP A 79 -6.23 -17.77 -10.46
N HIS A 80 -5.68 -16.78 -11.17
CA HIS A 80 -5.39 -16.86 -12.60
C HIS A 80 -4.01 -17.44 -12.93
N ASP A 81 -3.24 -17.91 -11.93
CA ASP A 81 -1.88 -18.45 -12.10
C ASP A 81 -0.91 -17.45 -12.75
N TRP A 82 -1.15 -16.15 -12.49
CA TRP A 82 -0.29 -15.09 -12.98
C TRP A 82 0.98 -14.97 -12.14
N PRO A 83 2.15 -14.78 -12.75
CA PRO A 83 3.43 -14.72 -12.03
C PRO A 83 3.64 -13.39 -11.30
N ASP A 84 2.73 -12.43 -11.45
CA ASP A 84 2.86 -11.10 -10.87
C ASP A 84 2.86 -11.17 -9.33
N GLN A 85 3.80 -10.49 -8.70
CA GLN A 85 3.90 -10.42 -7.24
C GLN A 85 3.93 -8.97 -6.79
N PHE A 86 3.29 -8.67 -5.66
CA PHE A 86 3.14 -7.30 -5.18
C PHE A 86 3.49 -7.17 -3.69
N ALA A 87 4.20 -6.10 -3.36
CA ALA A 87 4.42 -5.64 -2.00
C ALA A 87 3.58 -4.39 -1.72
N ILE A 88 3.05 -4.30 -0.51
CA ILE A 88 2.34 -3.11 -0.02
C ILE A 88 3.05 -2.59 1.22
N GLN A 89 3.25 -1.27 1.27
CA GLN A 89 3.76 -0.56 2.43
C GLN A 89 2.77 0.53 2.84
N VAL A 90 2.40 0.56 4.12
CA VAL A 90 1.72 1.72 4.72
C VAL A 90 2.78 2.80 4.96
N ILE A 91 2.58 3.99 4.38
CA ILE A 91 3.57 5.08 4.43
C ILE A 91 3.12 6.24 5.31
N GLU A 92 1.81 6.45 5.47
CA GLU A 92 1.25 7.53 6.27
C GLU A 92 -0.19 7.19 6.69
N THR A 93 -0.60 7.64 7.86
CA THR A 93 -2.01 7.59 8.30
C THR A 93 -2.45 8.99 8.72
N GLY A 94 -3.71 9.30 8.43
CA GLY A 94 -4.39 10.49 8.91
C GLY A 94 -5.72 10.13 9.52
N LYS A 95 -6.48 11.12 9.99
CA LYS A 95 -7.78 10.87 10.64
C LYS A 95 -8.81 10.27 9.68
N ASP A 96 -8.69 10.59 8.40
CA ASP A 96 -9.64 10.24 7.34
C ASP A 96 -9.00 9.43 6.20
N PHE A 97 -7.73 9.05 6.35
CA PHE A 97 -7.01 8.33 5.29
C PHE A 97 -5.93 7.36 5.79
N VAL A 98 -5.62 6.39 4.93
CA VAL A 98 -4.41 5.58 4.98
C VAL A 98 -3.71 5.76 3.64
N LYS A 99 -2.43 6.13 3.66
CA LYS A 99 -1.61 6.24 2.47
C LYS A 99 -0.74 5.00 2.34
N ILE A 100 -0.80 4.37 1.19
CA ILE A 100 -0.05 3.16 0.87
C ILE A 100 0.81 3.35 -0.36
N ARG A 101 1.88 2.57 -0.45
CA ARG A 101 2.69 2.38 -1.64
C ARG A 101 2.59 0.93 -2.06
N ILE A 102 2.31 0.70 -3.34
CA ILE A 102 2.27 -0.63 -3.94
C ILE A 102 3.40 -0.74 -4.96
N ARG A 103 4.17 -1.82 -4.86
CA ARG A 103 5.26 -2.13 -5.77
C ARG A 103 5.09 -3.53 -6.34
N ARG A 104 5.28 -3.67 -7.65
CA ARG A 104 5.42 -4.98 -8.30
C ARG A 104 6.84 -5.52 -8.05
N ILE A 105 6.98 -6.78 -7.65
CA ILE A 105 8.24 -7.37 -7.16
C ILE A 105 8.61 -8.69 -7.85
N ASP A 106 7.85 -9.16 -8.84
CA ASP A 106 8.26 -10.30 -9.65
C ASP A 106 9.39 -9.95 -10.63
N LYS A 107 9.94 -10.97 -11.28
CA LYS A 107 11.09 -10.87 -12.19
C LYS A 107 10.89 -9.86 -13.33
N CYS A 108 9.65 -9.62 -13.75
CA CYS A 108 9.35 -8.72 -14.87
C CYS A 108 9.01 -7.29 -14.41
N ALA A 109 9.16 -6.96 -13.12
CA ALA A 109 8.75 -5.68 -12.55
C ALA A 109 9.41 -4.47 -13.23
N ASP A 110 10.69 -4.56 -13.60
CA ASP A 110 11.45 -3.47 -14.21
C ASP A 110 11.30 -3.41 -15.74
N GLU A 111 10.83 -4.49 -16.36
CA GLU A 111 10.68 -4.61 -17.82
C GLU A 111 9.24 -4.35 -18.28
N SER A 112 8.27 -4.46 -17.37
CA SER A 112 6.86 -4.30 -17.70
C SER A 112 6.46 -2.83 -17.71
N PRO A 113 5.72 -2.37 -18.75
CA PRO A 113 5.20 -1.01 -18.77
C PRO A 113 4.12 -0.75 -17.71
N GLY A 114 3.69 -1.76 -16.93
CA GLY A 114 2.78 -1.59 -15.81
C GLY A 114 2.25 -2.90 -15.25
N TRP A 115 1.08 -2.85 -14.64
CA TRP A 115 0.35 -4.00 -14.13
C TRP A 115 -0.64 -4.46 -15.21
N ALA A 116 -0.51 -5.72 -15.63
CA ALA A 116 -1.41 -6.34 -16.60
C ALA A 116 -2.79 -6.68 -16.00
N GLN A 117 -3.01 -6.34 -14.74
CA GLN A 117 -4.19 -6.70 -13.96
C GLN A 117 -4.67 -5.58 -13.04
N TYR A 118 -5.93 -5.69 -12.63
CA TYR A 118 -6.46 -4.95 -11.50
C TYR A 118 -6.19 -5.73 -10.21
N LEU A 119 -5.72 -5.01 -9.20
CA LEU A 119 -5.59 -5.52 -7.85
C LEU A 119 -6.72 -5.00 -7.00
N ARG A 120 -7.26 -5.89 -6.16
CA ARG A 120 -8.02 -5.46 -4.99
C ARG A 120 -7.07 -5.44 -3.80
N VAL A 121 -7.04 -4.30 -3.11
CA VAL A 121 -6.33 -4.16 -1.84
C VAL A 121 -7.36 -4.12 -0.74
N ASP A 122 -7.42 -5.19 0.05
CA ASP A 122 -8.21 -5.23 1.28
C ASP A 122 -7.42 -4.50 2.37
N ILE A 123 -8.09 -3.60 3.08
CA ILE A 123 -7.51 -2.73 4.10
C ILE A 123 -8.29 -2.92 5.39
N MET A 124 -7.57 -3.27 6.45
CA MET A 124 -8.11 -3.48 7.78
C MET A 124 -7.37 -2.57 8.76
N VAL A 125 -8.13 -1.76 9.50
CA VAL A 125 -7.57 -0.78 10.43
C VAL A 125 -8.12 -1.03 11.82
N ASN A 126 -7.24 -1.12 12.80
CA ASN A 126 -7.59 -1.07 14.22
C ASN A 126 -7.56 0.39 14.68
N ASP A 127 -8.73 1.02 14.72
CA ASP A 127 -8.98 2.35 15.26
C ASP A 127 -8.97 2.36 16.80
N TRP A 128 -8.09 1.57 17.39
CA TRP A 128 -7.74 1.71 18.79
C TRP A 128 -6.88 2.97 18.94
N SER A 129 -7.46 4.01 19.53
CA SER A 129 -6.63 4.95 20.29
C SER A 129 -6.06 4.19 21.49
N ALA A 130 -4.81 4.46 21.87
CA ALA A 130 -4.34 4.11 23.20
C ALA A 130 -5.28 4.77 24.20
N LYS A 131 -6.34 4.06 24.62
CA LYS A 131 -7.17 4.46 25.75
C LYS A 131 -6.17 4.69 26.86
N LYS A 132 -5.93 5.95 27.23
CA LYS A 132 -5.30 6.24 28.50
C LYS A 132 -6.22 5.57 29.50
N ASN A 133 -5.74 4.49 30.12
CA ASN A 133 -6.35 4.00 31.34
C ASN A 133 -6.23 5.18 32.31
N SER A 134 -7.33 5.90 32.50
CA SER A 134 -7.49 6.82 33.60
C SER A 134 -7.76 5.96 34.82
N ASP A 135 -6.69 5.61 35.52
CA ASP A 135 -6.73 5.30 36.96
C ASP A 135 -6.32 6.56 37.73
#